data_AF-A0A1S3DHT6-F1
#
_entry.id   AF-A0A1S3DHT6-F1
#
_cell.length_a   1.000
_cell.length_b   1.000
_cell.length_c   1.000
_cell.angle_alpha   90.00
_cell.angle_beta   90.00
_cell.angle_gamma   90.00
#
_symmetry.space_group_name_H-M   'P 1'
#
loop_
_entity.id
_entity.type
_entity.pdbx_description
1 polymer ?
#
loop_
_entity_poly.entity_id
_entity_poly.type
_entity_poly.pdbx_seq_one_letter_code
_entity_poly.pdbx_strand_id
1 'polypeptide(L)'
;MHAAMIIIFFVILVVSQIALVQWKQRHFHSYQMATLAAMWIIPVVISLRNGYWRFIGFWVLFSVITGLVAKKVTQSPIERTTPRLVYKWFYFLYKLSLFLGIVGYIIIVLTLLGVNFIFGSMPQVWMDCGGLIMFYGLYYGVLGQDLAEICSNKMALHIGVSVKVLYLFFNLLFCAFTYYIVHQ
;
A
#
# COMPACT_ATOMS: atom_id res chain seq x y z
N MET A 1 32.69 10.99 -19.22
CA MET A 1 31.97 9.70 -19.28
C MET A 1 30.83 9.60 -18.25
N HIS A 2 31.01 10.05 -17.00
CA HIS A 2 29.91 10.11 -16.01
C HIS A 2 28.74 11.03 -16.39
N ALA A 3 29.00 12.18 -17.01
CA ALA A 3 27.95 13.12 -17.42
C ALA A 3 26.94 12.52 -18.42
N ALA A 4 27.41 11.71 -19.38
CA ALA A 4 26.53 11.06 -20.36
C ALA A 4 25.60 10.02 -19.71
N MET A 5 26.10 9.24 -18.74
CA MET A 5 25.27 8.28 -17.99
C MET A 5 24.19 8.99 -17.16
N ILE A 6 24.52 10.13 -16.55
CA ILE A 6 23.56 10.94 -15.78
C ILE A 6 22.47 11.51 -16.69
N ILE A 7 22.84 12.05 -17.86
CA ILE A 7 21.88 12.63 -18.81
C ILE A 7 20.91 11.56 -19.32
N ILE A 8 21.42 10.39 -19.71
CA ILE A 8 20.57 9.26 -20.16
C ILE A 8 19.62 8.82 -19.04
N PHE A 9 20.10 8.75 -17.80
CA PHE A 9 19.27 8.42 -16.65
C PHE A 9 18.14 9.44 -16.45
N PHE A 10 18.43 10.74 -16.49
CA PHE A 10 17.42 11.79 -16.38
C PHE A 10 16.38 11.71 -17.51
N VAL A 11 16.81 11.49 -18.74
CA VAL A 11 15.90 11.35 -19.89
C VAL A 11 14.97 10.16 -19.69
N ILE A 12 15.50 8.99 -19.30
CA ILE A 12 14.69 7.79 -19.05
C ILE A 12 13.69 8.04 -17.91
N LEU A 13 14.11 8.69 -16.81
CA LEU A 13 13.21 9.03 -15.71
C LEU A 13 12.06 9.93 -16.16
N VAL A 14 12.34 10.99 -16.93
CA VAL A 14 11.29 11.90 -17.40
C VAL A 14 10.33 11.18 -18.35
N VAL A 15 10.87 10.43 -19.31
CA VAL A 15 10.06 9.68 -20.27
C VAL A 15 9.20 8.63 -19.58
N SER A 16 9.74 7.89 -18.60
CA SER A 16 8.98 6.89 -17.86
C SER A 16 7.84 7.51 -17.06
N GLN A 17 8.06 8.67 -16.43
CA GLN A 17 7.02 9.38 -15.68
C GLN A 17 5.88 9.85 -16.60
N ILE A 18 6.21 10.43 -17.76
CA ILE A 18 5.19 10.84 -18.74
C ILE A 18 4.40 9.62 -19.24
N ALA A 19 5.08 8.53 -19.55
CA ALA A 19 4.45 7.29 -20.00
C ALA A 19 3.49 6.72 -18.94
N LEU A 20 3.88 6.69 -17.66
CA LEU A 20 3.04 6.24 -16.56
C LEU A 20 1.80 7.12 -16.40
N VAL A 21 1.94 8.45 -16.45
CA VAL A 21 0.82 9.39 -16.35
C VAL A 21 -0.14 9.22 -17.52
N GLN A 22 0.37 9.10 -18.75
CA GLN A 22 -0.45 8.87 -19.94
C GLN A 22 -1.18 7.52 -19.89
N TRP A 23 -0.51 6.47 -19.43
CA TRP A 23 -1.12 5.16 -19.28
C TRP A 23 -2.24 5.17 -18.23
N LYS A 24 -2.01 5.82 -17.09
CA LYS A 24 -3.02 6.03 -16.04
C LYS A 24 -4.26 6.77 -16.58
N GLN A 25 -4.07 7.78 -17.44
CA GLN A 25 -5.17 8.57 -18.00
C GLN A 25 -5.97 7.80 -19.08
N ARG A 26 -5.32 7.04 -19.96
CA ARG A 26 -6.02 6.29 -21.03
C ARG A 26 -6.66 5.00 -20.54
N HIS A 27 -5.96 4.23 -19.71
CA HIS A 27 -6.38 2.88 -19.32
C HIS A 27 -6.23 2.66 -17.82
N PHE A 28 -7.00 3.42 -17.04
CA PHE A 28 -6.96 3.40 -15.58
C PHE A 28 -7.07 1.99 -14.98
N HIS A 29 -8.02 1.18 -15.47
CA HIS A 29 -8.21 -0.19 -14.97
C HIS A 29 -7.00 -1.11 -15.22
N SER A 30 -6.38 -1.01 -16.39
CA SER A 30 -5.17 -1.81 -16.71
C SER A 30 -3.97 -1.35 -15.89
N TYR A 31 -3.79 -0.03 -15.75
CA TYR A 31 -2.74 0.57 -14.92
C TYR A 31 -2.86 0.13 -13.46
N GLN A 32 -4.07 0.17 -12.89
CA GLN A 32 -4.31 -0.19 -11.50
C GLN A 32 -4.03 -1.68 -11.24
N MET A 33 -4.47 -2.57 -12.14
CA MET A 33 -4.19 -4.01 -12.02
C MET A 33 -2.71 -4.34 -12.19
N ALA A 34 -2.03 -3.69 -13.15
CA ALA A 34 -0.60 -3.90 -13.37
C ALA A 34 0.25 -3.41 -12.18
N THR A 35 -0.08 -2.23 -11.64
CA THR A 35 0.62 -1.67 -10.48
C THR A 35 0.38 -2.50 -9.23
N LEU A 36 -0.87 -2.95 -9.00
CA LEU A 36 -1.19 -3.87 -7.92
C LEU A 36 -0.42 -5.19 -8.06
N ALA A 37 -0.38 -5.78 -9.25
CA ALA A 37 0.35 -7.02 -9.50
C ALA A 37 1.85 -6.84 -9.26
N ALA A 38 2.43 -5.74 -9.75
CA ALA A 38 3.83 -5.42 -9.52
C ALA A 38 4.13 -5.27 -8.02
N MET A 39 3.31 -4.49 -7.31
CA MET A 39 3.46 -4.26 -5.88
C MET A 39 3.27 -5.55 -5.06
N TRP A 40 2.42 -6.47 -5.52
CA TRP A 40 2.19 -7.75 -4.88
C TRP A 40 3.34 -8.75 -5.15
N ILE A 41 3.85 -8.84 -6.38
CA ILE A 41 4.82 -9.86 -6.81
C ILE A 41 6.25 -9.52 -6.40
N ILE A 42 6.70 -8.27 -6.58
CA ILE A 42 8.10 -7.87 -6.39
C ILE A 42 8.61 -8.20 -4.96
N PRO A 43 7.90 -7.84 -3.87
CA PRO A 43 8.37 -8.10 -2.51
C PRO A 43 8.42 -9.59 -2.16
N VAL A 44 7.57 -10.40 -2.78
CA VAL A 44 7.49 -11.85 -2.57
C VAL A 44 8.66 -12.55 -3.22
N VAL A 45 8.99 -12.18 -4.47
CA VAL A 45 10.13 -12.73 -5.19
C VAL A 45 11.43 -12.46 -4.41
N ILE A 46 11.59 -11.23 -3.91
CA ILE A 46 12.76 -10.86 -3.09
C ILE A 46 12.77 -11.65 -1.78
N SER A 47 11.61 -11.79 -1.12
CA SER A 47 11.51 -12.48 0.17
C SER A 47 11.73 -13.99 0.08
N LEU A 48 11.32 -14.62 -1.03
CA LEU A 48 11.61 -16.02 -1.33
C LEU A 48 13.11 -16.24 -1.57
N ARG A 49 13.76 -15.35 -2.32
CA ARG A 49 15.20 -15.43 -2.58
C ARG A 49 16.04 -15.28 -1.31
N ASN A 50 15.58 -14.43 -0.38
CA ASN A 50 16.30 -14.13 0.86
C ASN A 50 15.87 -15.03 2.05
N GLY A 51 14.89 -15.94 1.86
CA GLY A 51 14.45 -16.87 2.91
C GLY A 51 13.67 -16.23 4.07
N TYR A 52 13.00 -15.10 3.86
CA TYR A 52 12.24 -14.40 4.91
C TYR A 52 10.86 -15.05 5.17
N TRP A 53 10.85 -16.17 5.87
CA TRP A 53 9.65 -16.96 6.18
C TRP A 53 8.54 -16.18 6.90
N ARG A 54 8.91 -15.24 7.78
CA ARG A 54 7.93 -14.41 8.54
C ARG A 54 7.06 -13.58 7.60
N PHE A 55 7.69 -12.93 6.61
CA PHE A 55 6.98 -12.12 5.63
C PHE A 55 6.08 -12.98 4.75
N ILE A 56 6.56 -14.14 4.30
CA ILE A 56 5.80 -15.07 3.47
C ILE A 56 4.54 -15.54 4.22
N GLY A 57 4.65 -15.85 5.52
CA GLY A 57 3.50 -16.23 6.35
C GLY A 57 2.41 -15.16 6.39
N PHE A 58 2.77 -13.91 6.74
CA PHE A 58 1.82 -12.79 6.75
C PHE A 58 1.26 -12.48 5.37
N TRP A 59 2.09 -12.58 4.33
CA TRP A 59 1.68 -12.37 2.95
C TRP A 59 0.67 -13.42 2.47
N VAL A 60 0.88 -14.70 2.76
CA VAL A 60 -0.08 -15.77 2.41
C VAL A 60 -1.39 -15.55 3.14
N LEU A 61 -1.35 -15.26 4.45
CA LEU A 61 -2.54 -14.98 5.24
C LEU A 61 -3.34 -13.81 4.65
N PHE A 62 -2.66 -12.69 4.36
CA PHE A 62 -3.27 -11.52 3.74
C PHE A 62 -3.87 -11.85 2.36
N SER A 63 -3.14 -12.60 1.54
CA SER A 63 -3.56 -13.01 0.20
C SER A 63 -4.80 -13.90 0.22
N VAL A 64 -4.85 -14.87 1.14
CA VAL A 64 -5.99 -15.77 1.30
C VAL A 64 -7.22 -14.98 1.77
N ILE A 65 -7.10 -14.15 2.81
CA ILE A 65 -8.26 -13.41 3.32
C ILE A 65 -8.77 -12.42 2.26
N THR A 66 -7.87 -11.68 1.61
CA THR A 66 -8.21 -10.77 0.52
C THR A 66 -8.87 -11.52 -0.64
N GLY A 67 -8.36 -12.70 -1.01
CA GLY A 67 -8.95 -13.57 -2.02
C GLY A 67 -10.37 -14.03 -1.67
N LEU A 68 -10.62 -14.38 -0.39
CA LEU A 68 -11.96 -14.74 0.09
C LEU A 68 -12.93 -13.55 0.02
N VAL A 69 -12.47 -12.37 0.42
CA VAL A 69 -13.25 -11.12 0.34
C VAL A 69 -13.56 -10.78 -1.12
N ALA A 70 -12.57 -10.86 -2.01
CA ALA A 70 -12.73 -10.60 -3.44
C ALA A 70 -13.66 -11.61 -4.12
N LYS A 71 -13.62 -12.88 -3.72
CA LYS A 71 -14.54 -13.93 -4.21
C LYS A 71 -15.98 -13.59 -3.84
N LYS A 72 -16.24 -13.17 -2.60
CA LYS A 72 -17.58 -12.75 -2.16
C LYS A 72 -18.11 -11.54 -2.92
N VAL A 73 -17.24 -10.60 -3.30
CA VAL A 73 -17.61 -9.43 -4.12
C VAL A 73 -17.95 -9.81 -5.56
N THR A 74 -17.37 -10.91 -6.08
CA THR A 74 -17.56 -11.35 -7.47
C THR A 74 -18.79 -12.26 -7.65
N GLN A 75 -19.32 -12.81 -6.56
CA GLN A 75 -20.53 -13.65 -6.60
C GLN A 75 -21.77 -12.79 -6.85
N SER A 76 -22.55 -13.16 -7.86
CA SER A 76 -23.86 -12.56 -8.15
C SER A 76 -24.96 -13.57 -7.81
N PRO A 77 -26.05 -13.17 -7.13
CA PRO A 77 -26.37 -11.83 -6.62
C PRO A 77 -25.58 -11.45 -5.34
N ILE A 78 -25.22 -10.17 -5.19
CA ILE A 78 -24.54 -9.67 -3.99
C ILE A 78 -25.53 -9.63 -2.83
N GLU A 79 -25.29 -10.42 -1.78
CA GLU A 79 -26.06 -10.33 -0.54
C GLU A 79 -25.86 -8.95 0.13
N ARG A 80 -26.93 -8.37 0.69
CA ARG A 80 -26.92 -7.03 1.34
C ARG A 80 -25.92 -6.90 2.51
N THR A 81 -25.41 -8.00 3.06
CA THR A 81 -24.44 -8.05 4.17
C THR A 81 -22.99 -7.98 3.69
N THR A 82 -22.72 -8.32 2.42
CA THR A 82 -21.38 -8.40 1.83
C THR A 82 -20.61 -7.07 1.89
N PRO A 83 -21.20 -5.90 1.56
CA PRO A 83 -20.46 -4.63 1.62
C PRO A 83 -19.97 -4.32 3.04
N ARG A 84 -20.79 -4.59 4.07
CA ARG A 84 -20.42 -4.37 5.47
C ARG A 84 -19.20 -5.18 5.88
N LEU A 85 -19.11 -6.44 5.43
CA LEU A 85 -17.97 -7.30 5.73
C LEU A 85 -16.69 -6.78 5.05
N VAL A 86 -16.79 -6.41 3.77
CA VAL A 86 -15.67 -5.89 2.98
C VAL A 86 -15.12 -4.60 3.60
N TYR A 87 -15.98 -3.64 3.93
CA TYR A 87 -15.57 -2.39 4.58
C TYR A 87 -14.95 -2.64 5.96
N LYS A 88 -15.52 -3.55 6.77
CA LYS A 88 -14.97 -3.88 8.09
C LYS A 88 -13.57 -4.49 7.98
N TRP A 89 -13.33 -5.35 6.99
CA TRP A 89 -12.02 -5.95 6.75
C TRP A 89 -10.98 -4.91 6.32
N PHE A 90 -11.29 -4.08 5.32
CA PHE A 90 -10.36 -3.04 4.85
C PHE A 90 -10.11 -1.96 5.92
N TYR A 91 -11.11 -1.61 6.72
CA TYR A 91 -10.94 -0.70 7.84
C TYR A 91 -10.02 -1.27 8.93
N PHE A 92 -10.14 -2.58 9.21
CA PHE A 92 -9.23 -3.27 10.13
C PHE A 92 -7.78 -3.22 9.62
N LEU A 93 -7.57 -3.52 8.33
CA LEU A 93 -6.25 -3.43 7.70
C LEU A 93 -5.67 -2.02 7.78
N TYR A 94 -6.47 -0.98 7.48
CA TYR A 94 -6.06 0.42 7.58
C TYR A 94 -5.62 0.79 9.01
N LYS A 95 -6.39 0.40 10.03
CA LYS A 95 -6.01 0.65 11.42
C LYS A 95 -4.73 -0.09 11.81
N LEU A 96 -4.57 -1.34 11.37
CA LEU A 96 -3.39 -2.13 11.65
C LEU A 96 -2.14 -1.53 11.00
N SER A 97 -2.22 -1.15 9.72
CA SER A 97 -1.11 -0.51 9.00
C SER A 97 -0.72 0.82 9.62
N LEU A 98 -1.70 1.62 10.03
CA LEU A 98 -1.46 2.90 10.69
C LEU A 98 -0.78 2.70 12.05
N PHE A 99 -1.28 1.74 12.84
CA PHE A 99 -0.68 1.41 14.14
C PHE A 99 0.78 0.95 13.99
N LEU A 100 1.05 0.00 13.07
CA LEU A 100 2.41 -0.46 12.79
C LEU A 100 3.30 0.68 12.27
N GLY A 101 2.79 1.54 11.39
CA GLY A 101 3.53 2.69 10.88
C GLY A 101 3.94 3.67 11.99
N ILE A 102 3.00 4.02 12.88
CA ILE A 102 3.27 4.90 14.03
C ILE A 102 4.28 4.26 14.98
N VAL A 103 4.10 2.97 15.31
CA VAL A 103 5.03 2.24 16.19
C VAL A 103 6.44 2.19 15.61
N GLY A 104 6.57 1.87 14.31
CA GLY A 104 7.86 1.86 13.62
C GLY A 104 8.53 3.23 13.60
N TYR A 105 7.75 4.29 13.33
CA TYR A 105 8.24 5.66 13.37
C TYR A 105 8.75 6.06 14.76
N ILE A 106 8.00 5.74 15.83
CA ILE A 106 8.42 6.00 17.21
C ILE A 106 9.74 5.30 17.52
N ILE A 107 9.90 4.03 17.12
CA ILE A 107 11.14 3.27 17.34
C ILE A 107 12.34 3.93 16.64
N ILE A 108 12.15 4.40 15.40
CA ILE A 108 13.20 5.11 14.65
C ILE A 108 13.56 6.43 15.35
N VAL A 109 12.58 7.23 15.75
CA VAL A 109 12.82 8.51 16.45
C VAL A 109 13.52 8.28 17.80
N LEU A 110 13.09 7.29 18.59
CA LEU A 110 13.76 6.93 19.85
C LEU A 110 15.21 6.49 19.63
N THR A 111 15.48 5.82 18.50
CA THR A 111 16.84 5.44 18.10
C THR A 111 17.70 6.64 17.78
N LEU A 112 17.17 7.60 17.01
CA LEU A 112 17.87 8.84 16.66
C LEU A 112 18.13 9.73 17.89
N LEU A 113 17.24 9.70 18.89
CA LEU A 113 17.40 10.41 20.17
C LEU A 113 18.41 9.73 21.11
N GLY A 114 18.96 8.58 20.75
CA GLY A 114 19.98 7.89 21.56
C GLY A 114 19.44 7.14 22.79
N VAL A 115 18.11 6.94 22.89
CA VAL A 115 17.50 6.16 23.97
C VAL A 115 18.02 4.71 23.99
N ASN A 116 18.47 4.19 22.84
CA ASN A 116 19.06 2.86 22.72
C ASN A 116 20.33 2.66 23.56
N PHE A 117 21.08 3.73 23.83
CA PHE A 117 22.26 3.68 24.68
C PHE A 117 21.89 3.40 26.15
N ILE A 118 20.71 3.83 26.59
CA ILE A 118 20.19 3.59 27.95
C ILE A 118 19.92 2.09 28.17
N PHE A 119 19.50 1.39 27.10
CA PHE A 119 19.24 -0.06 27.12
C PHE A 119 20.46 -0.91 26.77
N GLY A 120 21.65 -0.30 26.56
CA GLY A 120 22.89 -1.03 26.26
C GLY A 120 22.88 -1.77 24.91
N SER A 121 21.97 -1.41 24.00
CA SER A 121 21.76 -2.11 22.73
C SER A 121 22.31 -1.32 21.55
N MET A 122 22.87 -2.02 20.55
CA MET A 122 23.40 -1.36 19.35
C MET A 122 22.28 -0.61 18.59
N PRO A 123 22.48 0.67 18.23
CA PRO A 123 21.49 1.47 17.50
C PRO A 123 21.03 0.82 16.18
N GLN A 124 21.92 0.07 15.53
CA GLN A 124 21.63 -0.65 14.29
C GLN A 124 20.43 -1.60 14.42
N VAL A 125 20.33 -2.35 15.52
CA VAL A 125 19.28 -3.36 15.70
C VAL A 125 17.89 -2.73 15.82
N TRP A 126 17.81 -1.58 16.51
CA TRP A 126 16.56 -0.85 16.67
C TRP A 126 16.15 -0.12 15.39
N MET A 127 17.12 0.43 14.66
CA MET A 127 16.89 1.00 13.32
C MET A 127 16.35 -0.07 12.36
N ASP A 128 16.95 -1.26 12.34
CA ASP A 128 16.50 -2.37 11.50
C ASP A 128 15.10 -2.84 11.92
N CYS A 129 14.84 -2.94 13.23
CA CYS A 129 13.52 -3.31 13.76
C CYS A 129 12.43 -2.28 13.41
N GLY A 130 12.69 -0.99 13.69
CA GLY A 130 11.76 0.10 13.40
C GLY A 130 11.52 0.26 11.90
N GLY A 131 12.58 0.15 11.10
CA GLY A 131 12.51 0.16 9.64
C GLY A 131 11.67 -0.98 9.08
N LEU A 132 11.85 -2.21 9.59
CA LEU A 132 11.05 -3.37 9.17
C LEU A 132 9.56 -3.21 9.53
N ILE A 133 9.24 -2.77 10.75
CA ILE A 133 7.86 -2.55 11.20
C ILE A 133 7.19 -1.46 10.35
N MET A 134 7.89 -0.34 10.11
CA MET A 134 7.39 0.74 9.27
C MET A 134 7.19 0.30 7.83
N PHE A 135 8.13 -0.48 7.27
CA PHE A 135 8.01 -1.03 5.93
C PHE A 135 6.80 -1.96 5.79
N TYR A 136 6.55 -2.83 6.77
CA TYR A 136 5.35 -3.68 6.78
C TYR A 136 4.06 -2.87 6.89
N GLY A 137 4.02 -1.86 7.78
CA GLY A 137 2.87 -0.96 7.90
C GLY A 137 2.55 -0.28 6.58
N LEU A 138 3.54 0.35 5.93
CA LEU A 138 3.36 1.05 4.66
C LEU A 138 2.98 0.08 3.52
N TYR A 139 3.67 -1.06 3.43
CA TYR A 139 3.43 -2.04 2.38
C TYR A 139 1.98 -2.55 2.38
N TYR A 140 1.52 -3.08 3.53
CA TYR A 140 0.16 -3.59 3.64
C TYR A 140 -0.90 -2.48 3.63
N GLY A 141 -0.54 -1.26 4.06
CA GLY A 141 -1.42 -0.09 3.99
C GLY A 141 -1.75 0.30 2.55
N VAL A 142 -0.73 0.48 1.70
CA VAL A 142 -0.92 0.83 0.28
C VAL A 142 -1.61 -0.31 -0.46
N LEU A 143 -1.18 -1.55 -0.25
CA LEU A 143 -1.80 -2.73 -0.88
C LEU A 143 -3.28 -2.85 -0.50
N GLY A 144 -3.62 -2.66 0.78
CA GLY A 144 -4.99 -2.68 1.27
C GLY A 144 -5.86 -1.58 0.68
N GLN A 145 -5.30 -0.39 0.48
CA GLN A 145 -5.98 0.74 -0.17
C GLN A 145 -6.33 0.42 -1.63
N ASP A 146 -5.37 -0.05 -2.43
CA ASP A 146 -5.60 -0.36 -3.85
C ASP A 146 -6.65 -1.47 -4.02
N LEU A 147 -6.63 -2.47 -3.13
CA LEU A 147 -7.62 -3.54 -3.10
C LEU A 147 -9.02 -3.06 -2.71
N ALA A 148 -9.13 -2.13 -1.77
CA ALA A 148 -10.39 -1.53 -1.37
C ALA A 148 -11.02 -0.73 -2.52
N GLU A 149 -10.20 0.01 -3.28
CA GLU A 149 -10.65 0.74 -4.46
C GLU A 149 -11.21 -0.21 -5.53
N ILE A 150 -10.49 -1.29 -5.86
CA ILE A 150 -10.96 -2.30 -6.83
C ILE A 150 -12.25 -2.97 -6.35
N CYS A 151 -12.33 -3.37 -5.07
CA CYS A 151 -13.51 -4.02 -4.52
C CYS A 151 -14.72 -3.08 -4.53
N SER A 152 -14.54 -1.81 -4.18
CA SER A 152 -15.62 -0.83 -4.16
C SER A 152 -16.12 -0.51 -5.57
N ASN A 153 -15.23 -0.40 -6.56
CA ASN A 153 -15.59 -0.25 -7.96
C ASN A 153 -16.42 -1.45 -8.47
N LYS A 154 -16.00 -2.68 -8.15
CA LYS A 154 -16.77 -3.89 -8.50
C LYS A 154 -18.15 -3.93 -7.85
N MET A 155 -18.24 -3.61 -6.56
CA MET A 155 -19.53 -3.57 -5.84
C MET A 155 -20.48 -2.53 -6.45
N ALA A 156 -19.97 -1.37 -6.85
CA ALA A 156 -20.79 -0.32 -7.43
C ALA A 156 -21.27 -0.63 -8.85
N LEU A 157 -20.45 -1.31 -9.67
CA LEU A 157 -20.85 -1.81 -10.98
C LEU A 157 -22.06 -2.77 -10.86
N HIS A 158 -22.11 -3.59 -9.81
CA HIS A 158 -23.24 -4.48 -9.54
C HIS A 158 -24.54 -3.75 -9.13
N ILE A 159 -24.44 -2.58 -8.50
CA ILE A 159 -25.60 -1.78 -8.08
C ILE A 159 -26.04 -0.81 -9.19
N GLY A 160 -25.25 -0.65 -10.25
CA GLY A 160 -25.53 0.28 -11.35
C GLY A 160 -25.24 1.75 -11.02
N VAL A 161 -24.56 2.02 -9.90
CA VAL A 161 -24.17 3.38 -9.49
C VAL A 161 -22.76 3.66 -10.03
N SER A 162 -22.64 4.58 -11.00
CA SER A 162 -21.34 5.03 -11.50
C SER A 162 -20.57 5.80 -10.42
N VAL A 163 -19.41 5.25 -10.02
CA VAL A 163 -18.58 5.74 -8.90
C VAL A 163 -17.74 6.96 -9.29
N LYS A 164 -18.38 8.08 -9.56
CA LYS A 164 -17.70 9.39 -9.42
C LYS A 164 -17.71 9.89 -7.96
N VAL A 165 -18.62 9.37 -7.13
CA VAL A 165 -18.87 9.86 -5.76
C VAL A 165 -17.86 9.34 -4.73
N LEU A 166 -17.38 8.09 -4.85
CA LEU A 166 -16.42 7.52 -3.88
C LEU A 166 -14.98 8.03 -4.10
N TYR A 167 -14.61 8.34 -5.35
CA TYR A 167 -13.35 9.03 -5.69
C TYR A 167 -13.23 10.39 -5.00
N LEU A 168 -14.36 11.09 -4.82
CA LEU A 168 -14.40 12.36 -4.12
C LEU A 168 -14.13 12.16 -2.63
N PHE A 169 -14.69 11.11 -2.01
CA PHE A 169 -14.54 10.85 -0.58
C PHE A 169 -13.10 10.40 -0.23
N PHE A 170 -12.48 9.58 -1.08
CA PHE A 170 -11.10 9.13 -0.87
C PHE A 170 -10.06 10.21 -1.24
N ASN A 171 -10.29 11.00 -2.31
CA ASN A 171 -9.46 12.19 -2.58
C ASN A 171 -9.65 13.28 -1.55
N LEU A 172 -10.82 13.49 -0.96
CA LEU A 172 -11.00 14.46 0.13
C LEU A 172 -10.17 14.07 1.36
N LEU A 173 -10.06 12.78 1.66
CA LEU A 173 -9.26 12.28 2.77
C LEU A 173 -7.75 12.37 2.49
N PHE A 174 -7.32 12.09 1.26
CA PHE A 174 -5.92 12.23 0.85
C PHE A 174 -5.52 13.71 0.70
N CYS A 175 -6.39 14.55 0.13
CA CYS A 175 -6.19 15.99 -0.04
C CYS A 175 -6.20 16.72 1.32
N ALA A 176 -7.04 16.30 2.27
CA ALA A 176 -6.95 16.80 3.65
C ALA A 176 -5.61 16.42 4.32
N PHE A 177 -5.05 15.26 4.01
CA PHE A 177 -3.78 14.80 4.56
C PHE A 177 -2.56 15.49 3.91
N THR A 178 -2.56 15.72 2.58
CA THR A 178 -1.52 16.51 1.91
C THR A 178 -1.63 18.01 2.21
N TYR A 179 -2.82 18.57 2.36
CA TYR A 179 -3.00 19.98 2.74
C TYR A 179 -2.49 20.25 4.15
N TYR A 180 -2.64 19.30 5.08
CA TYR A 180 -2.11 19.44 6.45
C TYR A 180 -0.58 19.27 6.54
N ILE A 181 0.04 18.53 5.61
CA ILE A 181 1.50 18.33 5.56
C ILE A 181 2.23 19.45 4.79
N VAL A 182 1.57 20.14 3.85
CA VAL A 182 2.18 21.23 3.06
C VAL A 182 2.04 22.61 3.71
N HIS A 183 1.14 22.76 4.71
CA HIS A 183 0.89 24.03 5.41
C HIS A 183 1.42 24.10 6.86
N GLN A 184 2.35 23.22 7.23
CA GLN A 184 3.27 23.41 8.37
C GLN A 184 4.68 23.66 7.85
#